data_AF-A0A9D5RVI7-F1
#
_entry.id   AF-A0A9D5RVI7-F1
#
_cell.length_a   1.000
_cell.length_b   1.000
_cell.length_c   1.000
_cell.angle_alpha   90.00
_cell.angle_beta   90.00
_cell.angle_gamma   90.00
#
_symmetry.space_group_name_H-M   'P 1'
#
loop_
_entity.id
_entity.type
_entity.pdbx_description
1 polymer ?
#
loop_
_entity_poly.entity_id
_entity_poly.type
_entity_poly.pdbx_seq_one_letter_code
_entity_poly.pdbx_strand_id
1 'polypeptide(L)'
;MNREALEHPFGPVYDADSEVLILGSFPSVASRKQNFYYAHPQNRFWPLMAKLFHEEITDRKEFCLRHHIALWDVIESCTISGSSDASIRDVVPNRINELIAKTHIRAVFTTGSTASKLYERYIRCDAVHYALPSSSPANAKMRMDDLLKEYGRITEVLYEKT
;
A
#
# COMPACT_ATOMS: atom_id res chain seq x y z
N MET A 1 -1.58 -21.72 -14.77
CA MET A 1 -0.45 -20.87 -14.36
C MET A 1 0.24 -21.54 -13.19
N ASN A 2 1.55 -21.68 -13.22
CA ASN A 2 2.30 -22.23 -12.10
C ASN A 2 2.39 -21.18 -10.98
N ARG A 3 2.41 -21.66 -9.73
CA ARG A 3 2.69 -20.81 -8.57
C ARG A 3 4.18 -20.86 -8.29
N GLU A 4 4.73 -19.74 -7.85
CA GLU A 4 6.14 -19.58 -7.53
C GLU A 4 6.24 -19.06 -6.10
N ALA A 5 7.21 -19.58 -5.33
CA ALA A 5 7.58 -19.02 -4.05
C ALA A 5 8.41 -17.75 -4.31
N LEU A 6 7.91 -16.60 -3.84
CA LEU A 6 8.51 -15.30 -4.05
C LEU A 6 8.71 -14.57 -2.72
N GLU A 7 9.83 -13.88 -2.61
CA GLU A 7 10.10 -12.89 -1.57
C GLU A 7 9.87 -11.47 -2.11
N HIS A 8 9.57 -10.55 -1.21
CA HIS A 8 9.36 -9.16 -1.53
C HIS A 8 10.70 -8.54 -1.99
N PRO A 9 10.83 -8.03 -3.23
CA PRO A 9 12.15 -7.77 -3.81
C PRO A 9 12.77 -6.41 -3.44
N PHE A 10 12.06 -5.57 -2.69
CA PHE A 10 12.54 -4.25 -2.27
C PHE A 10 11.99 -3.85 -0.89
N GLY A 11 12.59 -2.86 -0.25
CA GLY A 11 12.16 -2.40 1.08
C GLY A 11 10.98 -1.43 1.07
N PRO A 12 10.45 -1.06 2.25
CA PRO A 12 9.47 0.00 2.40
C PRO A 12 10.02 1.36 1.95
N VAL A 13 9.14 2.25 1.48
CA VAL A 13 9.42 3.68 1.37
C VAL A 13 8.97 4.31 2.68
N TYR A 14 9.88 4.90 3.46
CA TYR A 14 9.58 5.63 4.70
C TYR A 14 10.79 6.43 5.17
N ASP A 15 10.54 7.29 6.14
CA ASP A 15 11.50 7.93 7.05
C ASP A 15 10.91 8.00 8.47
N ALA A 16 11.65 8.58 9.42
CA ALA A 16 11.19 8.73 10.80
C ALA A 16 9.92 9.60 10.92
N ASP A 17 9.75 10.55 9.99
CA ASP A 17 8.65 11.52 9.97
C ASP A 17 7.39 10.98 9.28
N SER A 18 7.38 9.72 8.85
CA SER A 18 6.20 9.11 8.24
C SER A 18 5.06 8.95 9.26
N GLU A 19 3.86 9.41 8.92
CA GLU A 19 2.68 9.46 9.81
C GLU A 19 1.56 8.51 9.38
N VAL A 20 1.51 8.14 8.09
CA VAL A 20 0.56 7.16 7.56
C VAL A 20 1.30 6.08 6.79
N LEU A 21 0.85 4.83 6.90
CA LEU A 21 1.41 3.70 6.16
C LEU A 21 0.36 3.12 5.22
N ILE A 22 0.65 3.08 3.93
CA ILE A 22 -0.21 2.44 2.93
C ILE A 22 0.36 1.07 2.59
N LEU A 23 -0.48 0.04 2.70
CA LEU A 23 -0.12 -1.37 2.50
C LEU A 23 -0.88 -2.00 1.34
N GLY A 24 -0.17 -2.48 0.34
CA GLY A 24 -0.69 -3.47 -0.60
C GLY A 24 -0.65 -4.89 -0.02
N SER A 25 -1.09 -5.88 -0.81
CA SER A 25 -0.97 -7.30 -0.44
C SER A 25 0.46 -7.79 -0.68
N PHE A 26 0.87 -7.82 -1.96
CA PHE A 26 2.20 -8.18 -2.44
C PHE A 26 2.45 -7.46 -3.78
N PRO A 27 3.70 -7.08 -4.11
CA PRO A 27 3.96 -6.25 -5.28
C PRO A 27 3.62 -7.00 -6.56
N SER A 28 2.95 -6.32 -7.49
CA SER A 28 2.65 -6.87 -8.83
C SER A 28 3.92 -7.19 -9.64
N VAL A 29 3.80 -7.99 -10.71
CA VAL A 29 4.91 -8.26 -11.65
C VAL A 29 5.56 -6.97 -12.14
N ALA A 30 4.78 -5.93 -12.44
CA ALA A 30 5.31 -4.64 -12.87
C ALA A 30 6.08 -3.93 -11.75
N SER A 31 5.55 -3.96 -10.52
CA SER A 31 6.22 -3.40 -9.34
C SER A 31 7.53 -4.11 -9.03
N ARG A 32 7.56 -5.45 -9.10
CA ARG A 32 8.78 -6.24 -8.93
C ARG A 32 9.84 -5.92 -9.99
N LYS A 33 9.43 -5.70 -11.25
CA LYS A 33 10.36 -5.31 -12.33
C LYS A 33 10.92 -3.89 -12.17
N GLN A 34 10.11 -2.96 -11.67
CA GLN A 34 10.50 -1.55 -11.52
C GLN A 34 11.05 -1.23 -10.12
N ASN A 35 11.11 -2.21 -9.22
CA ASN A 35 11.49 -2.03 -7.82
C ASN A 35 10.73 -0.89 -7.12
N PHE A 36 9.44 -0.76 -7.40
CA PHE A 36 8.62 0.30 -6.81
C PHE A 36 7.13 -0.04 -6.75
N TYR A 37 6.43 0.56 -5.78
CA TYR A 37 5.01 0.30 -5.50
C TYR A 37 4.09 0.83 -6.60
N TYR A 38 2.99 0.10 -6.84
CA TYR A 38 1.93 0.45 -7.79
C TYR A 38 2.43 0.84 -9.21
N ALA A 39 3.48 0.17 -9.71
CA ALA A 39 4.22 0.61 -10.90
C ALA A 39 3.54 0.24 -12.23
N HIS A 40 2.50 -0.59 -12.20
CA HIS A 40 1.76 -0.95 -13.42
C HIS A 40 1.09 0.30 -14.02
N PRO A 41 1.25 0.61 -15.33
CA PRO A 41 0.74 1.86 -15.93
C PRO A 41 -0.77 2.08 -15.79
N GLN A 42 -1.55 1.00 -15.74
CA GLN A 42 -3.00 1.05 -15.54
C GLN A 42 -3.42 1.06 -14.06
N ASN A 43 -2.46 0.96 -13.12
CA ASN A 43 -2.78 1.11 -11.70
C ASN A 43 -3.11 2.58 -11.43
N ARG A 44 -4.25 2.80 -10.76
CA ARG A 44 -4.79 4.14 -10.56
C ARG A 44 -4.24 4.83 -9.31
N PHE A 45 -3.38 4.17 -8.52
CA PHE A 45 -2.82 4.71 -7.28
C PHE A 45 -2.11 6.05 -7.50
N TRP A 46 -1.11 6.12 -8.37
CA TRP A 46 -0.36 7.37 -8.57
C TRP A 46 -1.21 8.51 -9.17
N PRO A 47 -2.04 8.27 -10.20
CA PRO A 47 -3.00 9.28 -10.66
C PRO A 47 -3.99 9.73 -9.58
N LEU A 48 -4.40 8.82 -8.69
CA LEU A 48 -5.25 9.12 -7.54
C LEU A 48 -4.54 10.00 -6.51
N MET A 49 -3.30 9.66 -6.13
CA MET A 49 -2.50 10.47 -5.20
C MET A 49 -2.24 11.87 -5.75
N ALA A 50 -1.90 11.99 -7.04
CA ALA A 50 -1.70 13.29 -7.70
C ALA A 50 -2.96 14.17 -7.63
N LYS A 51 -4.14 13.57 -7.87
CA LYS A 51 -5.42 14.28 -7.76
C LYS A 51 -5.78 14.64 -6.33
N LEU A 52 -5.54 13.73 -5.39
CA LEU A 52 -5.87 13.90 -3.97
C LEU A 52 -5.06 15.03 -3.32
N PHE A 53 -3.79 15.15 -3.68
CA PHE A 53 -2.88 16.19 -3.16
C PHE A 53 -2.79 17.43 -4.06
N HIS A 54 -3.55 17.44 -5.18
CA HIS A 54 -3.54 18.54 -6.16
C HIS A 54 -2.15 18.91 -6.68
N GLU A 55 -1.30 17.90 -6.92
CA GLU A 55 0.10 18.07 -7.30
C GLU A 55 0.49 17.10 -8.44
N GLU A 56 1.41 17.53 -9.31
CA GLU A 56 2.07 16.64 -10.26
C GLU A 56 3.18 15.84 -9.57
N ILE A 57 3.12 14.50 -9.65
CA ILE A 57 4.12 13.61 -9.04
C ILE A 57 5.23 13.31 -10.05
N THR A 58 6.36 13.99 -9.92
CA THR A 58 7.57 13.75 -10.74
C THR A 58 8.49 12.70 -10.14
N ASP A 59 8.66 12.71 -8.82
CA ASP A 59 9.33 11.65 -8.05
C ASP A 59 8.38 11.11 -6.98
N ARG A 60 8.04 9.82 -7.10
CA ARG A 60 7.08 9.15 -6.23
C ARG A 60 7.62 8.92 -4.81
N LYS A 61 8.92 8.68 -4.66
CA LYS A 61 9.54 8.47 -3.35
C LYS A 61 9.57 9.79 -2.61
N GLU A 62 10.04 10.85 -3.26
CA GLU A 62 10.09 12.18 -2.65
C GLU A 62 8.70 12.71 -2.31
N PHE A 63 7.72 12.52 -3.20
CA PHE A 63 6.32 12.80 -2.91
C PHE A 63 5.84 12.10 -1.63
N CYS A 64 6.10 10.80 -1.50
CA CYS A 64 5.71 10.05 -0.31
C CYS A 64 6.33 10.62 0.97
N LEU A 65 7.65 10.81 1.00
CA LEU A 65 8.35 11.29 2.19
C LEU A 65 7.90 12.71 2.58
N ARG A 66 7.79 13.61 1.61
CA ARG A 66 7.41 15.01 1.84
C ARG A 66 5.96 15.18 2.31
N HIS A 67 5.10 14.19 2.07
CA HIS A 67 3.73 14.12 2.58
C HIS A 67 3.57 13.17 3.78
N HIS A 68 4.66 12.71 4.39
CA HIS A 68 4.64 11.82 5.55
C HIS A 68 3.95 10.47 5.29
N ILE A 69 4.04 9.97 4.06
CA ILE A 69 3.45 8.71 3.60
C ILE A 69 4.53 7.64 3.50
N ALA A 70 4.37 6.57 4.26
CA ALA A 70 5.11 5.33 4.07
C ALA A 70 4.35 4.38 3.12
N LEU A 71 5.09 3.60 2.31
CA LEU A 71 4.54 2.54 1.45
C LEU A 71 5.22 1.21 1.75
N TRP A 72 4.43 0.15 1.85
CA TRP A 72 4.91 -1.22 1.86
C TRP A 72 3.82 -2.20 1.38
N ASP A 73 4.04 -3.48 1.62
CA ASP A 73 3.09 -4.56 1.39
C ASP A 73 2.98 -5.42 2.65
N VAL A 74 1.84 -6.05 2.88
CA VAL A 74 1.63 -6.91 4.06
C VAL A 74 2.54 -8.13 4.05
N ILE A 75 2.84 -8.66 2.86
CA ILE A 75 3.52 -9.95 2.69
C ILE A 75 5.02 -9.75 2.45
N GLU A 76 5.84 -10.39 3.27
CA GLU A 76 7.30 -10.54 3.08
C GLU A 76 7.59 -11.62 2.04
N SER A 77 6.93 -12.78 2.15
CA SER A 77 7.06 -13.85 1.16
C SER A 77 5.78 -14.69 1.06
N CYS A 78 5.56 -15.26 -0.13
CA CYS A 78 4.40 -16.12 -0.39
C CYS A 78 4.60 -16.99 -1.63
N THR A 79 3.72 -17.96 -1.78
CA THR A 79 3.53 -18.70 -3.03
C THR A 79 2.43 -18.01 -3.86
N ILE A 80 2.73 -17.54 -5.08
CA ILE A 80 1.77 -16.78 -5.92
C ILE A 80 1.91 -17.11 -7.41
N SER A 81 0.80 -17.03 -8.16
CA SER A 81 0.80 -17.02 -9.63
C SER A 81 0.70 -15.59 -10.16
N GLY A 82 1.78 -15.08 -10.74
CA GLY A 82 1.84 -13.75 -11.32
C GLY A 82 1.64 -12.64 -10.27
N SER A 83 0.48 -11.98 -10.32
CA SER A 83 0.05 -10.95 -9.35
C SER A 83 -1.36 -11.21 -8.82
N SER A 84 -1.87 -12.43 -8.95
CA SER A 84 -3.24 -12.75 -8.57
C SER A 84 -3.33 -13.03 -7.08
N ASP A 85 -3.95 -12.12 -6.34
CA ASP A 85 -4.20 -12.27 -4.90
C ASP A 85 -4.91 -13.58 -4.55
N ALA A 86 -5.85 -14.03 -5.38
CA ALA A 86 -6.60 -15.27 -5.16
C ALA A 86 -5.69 -16.52 -5.12
N SER A 87 -4.51 -16.43 -5.73
CA SER A 87 -3.53 -17.51 -5.79
C SER A 87 -2.54 -17.53 -4.61
N ILE A 88 -2.51 -16.48 -3.78
CA ILE A 88 -1.57 -16.34 -2.65
C ILE A 88 -1.74 -17.47 -1.65
N ARG A 89 -0.65 -18.16 -1.31
CA ARG A 89 -0.54 -19.20 -0.29
C ARG A 89 0.77 -19.02 0.49
N ASP A 90 0.93 -19.78 1.58
CA ASP A 90 2.18 -19.86 2.36
C ASP A 90 2.72 -18.49 2.78
N VAL A 91 1.82 -17.65 3.31
CA VAL A 91 2.12 -16.25 3.62
C VAL A 91 3.03 -16.13 4.83
N VAL A 92 4.13 -15.39 4.66
CA VAL A 92 4.93 -14.80 5.73
C VAL A 92 4.70 -13.28 5.70
N PRO A 93 4.21 -12.66 6.79
CA PRO A 93 3.96 -11.23 6.84
C PRO A 93 5.25 -10.43 7.09
N ASN A 94 5.32 -9.23 6.52
CA ASN A 94 6.35 -8.26 6.86
C ASN A 94 6.26 -7.82 8.33
N ARG A 95 7.39 -7.40 8.89
CA ARG A 95 7.51 -6.91 10.28
C ARG A 95 7.02 -5.46 10.43
N ILE A 96 5.75 -5.23 10.12
CA ILE A 96 5.13 -3.89 10.12
C ILE A 96 5.21 -3.22 11.50
N ASN A 97 5.09 -3.98 12.59
CA ASN A 97 5.21 -3.43 13.94
C ASN A 97 6.59 -2.81 14.21
N GLU A 98 7.67 -3.38 13.65
CA GLU A 98 9.01 -2.82 13.79
C GLU A 98 9.16 -1.51 13.02
N LEU A 99 8.44 -1.35 11.89
CA LEU A 99 8.40 -0.11 11.13
C LEU A 99 7.67 0.97 11.93
N ILE A 100 6.46 0.65 12.43
CA ILE A 100 5.63 1.58 13.21
C ILE A 100 6.38 2.05 14.48
N ALA A 101 7.12 1.16 15.15
CA ALA A 101 7.87 1.52 16.36
C ALA A 101 9.04 2.49 16.10
N LYS A 102 9.45 2.71 14.85
CA LYS A 102 10.58 3.57 14.46
C LYS A 102 10.14 4.89 13.83
N THR A 103 8.84 5.13 13.73
CA THR A 103 8.26 6.28 13.02
C THR A 103 7.11 6.90 13.80
N HIS A 104 6.49 7.92 13.23
CA HIS A 104 5.30 8.58 13.75
C HIS A 104 3.99 8.01 13.16
N ILE A 105 4.02 6.78 12.62
CA ILE A 105 2.85 6.18 11.98
C ILE A 105 1.71 6.03 13.00
N ARG A 106 0.63 6.79 12.79
CA ARG A 106 -0.60 6.73 13.60
C ARG A 106 -1.76 6.02 12.90
N ALA A 107 -1.69 5.87 11.57
CA ALA A 107 -2.70 5.16 10.80
C ALA A 107 -2.11 4.28 9.71
N VAL A 108 -2.77 3.13 9.50
CA VAL A 108 -2.46 2.17 8.45
C VAL A 108 -3.64 2.05 7.48
N PHE A 109 -3.34 2.19 6.19
CA PHE A 109 -4.30 2.09 5.10
C PHE A 109 -4.00 0.86 4.25
N THR A 110 -4.82 -0.19 4.32
CA THR A 110 -4.65 -1.34 3.42
C THR A 110 -5.40 -1.13 2.12
N THR A 111 -4.79 -1.41 0.97
CA THR A 111 -5.42 -1.26 -0.35
C THR A 111 -5.92 -2.61 -0.89
N GLY A 112 -7.22 -2.85 -0.82
CA GLY A 112 -7.88 -4.07 -1.27
C GLY A 112 -8.13 -5.09 -0.16
N SER A 113 -9.11 -5.97 -0.40
CA SER A 113 -9.62 -6.90 0.62
C SER A 113 -8.59 -7.95 1.05
N THR A 114 -7.68 -8.36 0.18
CA THR A 114 -6.59 -9.28 0.51
C THR A 114 -5.66 -8.67 1.54
N ALA A 115 -5.18 -7.43 1.29
CA ALA A 115 -4.31 -6.72 2.20
C ALA A 115 -4.97 -6.52 3.58
N SER A 116 -6.24 -6.07 3.61
CA SER A 116 -7.00 -5.90 4.86
C SER A 116 -7.08 -7.19 5.67
N LYS A 117 -7.49 -8.30 5.03
CA LYS A 117 -7.64 -9.60 5.72
C LYS A 117 -6.31 -10.13 6.26
N LEU A 118 -5.23 -9.96 5.51
CA LEU A 118 -3.91 -10.43 5.96
C LEU A 118 -3.36 -9.54 7.07
N TYR A 119 -3.56 -8.23 6.98
CA TYR A 119 -3.22 -7.29 8.02
C TYR A 119 -3.94 -7.64 9.33
N GLU A 120 -5.27 -7.75 9.30
CA GLU A 120 -6.10 -8.11 10.48
C GLU A 120 -5.71 -9.47 11.08
N ARG A 121 -5.28 -10.42 10.22
CA ARG A 121 -4.88 -11.76 10.66
C ARG A 121 -3.52 -11.79 11.36
N TYR A 122 -2.54 -11.05 10.83
CA TYR A 122 -1.14 -11.23 11.20
C TYR A 122 -0.54 -10.06 11.97
N ILE A 123 -1.08 -8.85 11.80
CA ILE A 123 -0.51 -7.62 12.35
C ILE A 123 -1.39 -7.15 13.50
N ARG A 124 -0.74 -6.83 14.63
CA ARG A 124 -1.39 -6.26 15.82
C ARG A 124 -0.56 -5.07 16.27
N CYS A 125 -1.11 -3.88 16.13
CA CYS A 125 -0.52 -2.62 16.57
C CYS A 125 -1.61 -1.61 16.94
N ASP A 126 -1.23 -0.55 17.62
CA ASP A 126 -2.16 0.48 18.10
C ASP A 126 -2.54 1.51 17.02
N ALA A 127 -1.89 1.48 15.85
CA ALA A 127 -2.22 2.36 14.73
C ALA A 127 -3.65 2.07 14.23
N VAL A 128 -4.41 3.14 13.96
CA VAL A 128 -5.78 3.03 13.44
C VAL A 128 -5.73 2.41 12.04
N HIS A 129 -6.56 1.39 11.81
CA HIS A 129 -6.60 0.69 10.52
C HIS A 129 -7.81 1.13 9.68
N TYR A 130 -7.54 1.49 8.43
CA TYR A 130 -8.53 1.81 7.42
C TYR A 130 -8.39 0.87 6.22
N ALA A 131 -9.49 0.22 5.84
CA ALA A 131 -9.54 -0.64 4.66
C ALA A 131 -10.01 0.16 3.43
N LEU A 132 -9.11 0.40 2.49
CA LEU A 132 -9.40 1.11 1.25
C LEU A 132 -9.72 0.14 0.10
N PRO A 133 -10.54 0.55 -0.89
CA PRO A 133 -10.70 -0.21 -2.12
C PRO A 133 -9.37 -0.31 -2.88
N SER A 134 -9.19 -1.39 -3.63
CA SER A 134 -7.99 -1.55 -4.47
C SER A 134 -7.99 -0.55 -5.63
N SER A 135 -6.85 0.11 -5.84
CA SER A 135 -6.56 0.99 -6.98
C SER A 135 -6.21 0.24 -8.27
N SER A 136 -6.01 -1.09 -8.18
CA SER A 136 -5.72 -1.97 -9.32
C SER A 136 -6.80 -1.90 -10.40
N PRO A 137 -6.45 -2.01 -11.70
CA PRO A 137 -7.45 -2.07 -12.77
C PRO A 137 -8.41 -3.26 -12.64
N ALA A 138 -8.03 -4.32 -11.91
CA ALA A 138 -8.92 -5.45 -11.65
C ALA A 138 -10.17 -5.07 -10.83
N ASN A 139 -10.10 -3.97 -10.06
CA ASN A 139 -11.25 -3.42 -9.36
C ASN A 139 -12.05 -2.48 -10.27
N ALA A 140 -12.73 -3.04 -11.26
CA ALA A 140 -13.53 -2.28 -12.23
C ALA A 140 -14.81 -1.64 -11.64
N LYS A 141 -15.19 -2.00 -10.41
CA LYS A 141 -16.39 -1.47 -9.73
C LYS A 141 -16.22 -0.03 -9.24
N MET A 142 -14.99 0.36 -8.90
CA MET A 142 -14.69 1.71 -8.40
C MET A 142 -14.20 2.59 -9.55
N ARG A 143 -14.80 3.76 -9.72
CA ARG A 143 -14.31 4.82 -10.63
C ARG A 143 -13.31 5.70 -9.89
N MET A 144 -12.62 6.60 -10.61
CA MET A 144 -11.64 7.50 -10.00
C MET A 144 -12.26 8.37 -8.89
N ASP A 145 -13.47 8.87 -9.10
CA ASP A 145 -14.15 9.72 -8.12
C ASP A 145 -14.55 8.94 -6.86
N ASP A 146 -14.93 7.67 -7.01
CA ASP A 146 -15.18 6.79 -5.86
C ASP A 146 -13.89 6.56 -5.07
N LEU A 147 -12.77 6.31 -5.77
CA LEU A 147 -11.46 6.15 -5.13
C LEU A 147 -11.02 7.43 -4.42
N LEU A 148 -11.23 8.61 -5.02
CA LEU A 148 -10.92 9.91 -4.40
C LEU A 148 -11.69 10.10 -3.09
N LYS A 149 -12.98 9.76 -3.09
CA LYS A 149 -13.80 9.83 -1.87
C LYS A 149 -13.25 8.94 -0.76
N GLU A 150 -12.92 7.69 -1.06
CA GLU A 150 -12.42 6.73 -0.06
C GLU A 150 -11.00 7.08 0.41
N TYR A 151 -10.11 7.46 -0.50
CA TYR A 151 -8.72 7.81 -0.18
C TYR A 151 -8.57 9.20 0.44
N GLY A 152 -9.61 10.04 0.39
CA GLY A 152 -9.69 11.33 1.11
C GLY A 152 -9.38 11.20 2.60
N ARG A 153 -9.66 10.04 3.19
CA ARG A 153 -9.29 9.72 4.57
C ARG A 153 -7.79 9.86 4.86
N ILE A 154 -6.92 9.65 3.88
CA ILE A 154 -5.47 9.80 4.03
C ILE A 154 -5.13 11.26 4.36
N THR A 155 -5.67 12.20 3.59
CA THR A 155 -5.44 13.63 3.82
C THR A 155 -6.15 14.14 5.07
N GLU A 156 -7.32 13.58 5.41
CA GLU A 156 -7.98 13.85 6.69
C GLU A 156 -7.03 13.47 7.85
N VAL A 157 -6.49 12.26 7.86
CA VAL A 157 -5.56 11.83 8.92
C VAL A 157 -4.28 12.67 8.96
N LEU A 158 -3.70 13.02 7.80
CA LEU A 158 -2.46 13.80 7.74
C LEU A 158 -2.64 15.26 8.18
N TYR A 159 -3.80 15.86 7.93
CA TYR A 159 -4.02 17.30 8.12
C TYR A 159 -5.04 17.65 9.21
N GLU A 160 -5.74 16.68 9.79
CA GLU A 160 -6.51 16.88 11.01
C GLU A 160 -5.54 17.22 12.15
N LYS A 161 -5.59 18.49 12.57
CA LYS A 161 -4.91 18.97 13.78
C LYS A 161 -5.49 18.22 14.97
N THR A 162 -4.69 17.36 15.59
CA THR A 162 -4.96 16.89 16.95
C THR A 162 -4.77 18.05 17.93
#